data_AF-A0A173L0K4-F1
#
_entry.id   AF-A0A173L0K4-F1
#
_cell.length_a   1.000
_cell.length_b   1.000
_cell.length_c   1.000
_cell.angle_alpha   90.00
_cell.angle_beta   90.00
_cell.angle_gamma   90.00
#
_symmetry.space_group_name_H-M   'P 1'
#
loop_
_entity.id
_entity.type
_entity.pdbx_description
1 polymer ?
#
loop_
_entity_poly.entity_id
_entity_poly.type
_entity_poly.pdbx_seq_one_letter_code
_entity_poly.pdbx_strand_id
1 'polypeptide(L)'
;MDFDDQLHRYFGSADLDAVPPAAIAAGVERMRVDFGLEKDRGRRFALWSLLFLLGAAPDLDAFDDPADRDAARDFMDMMDKDR
;
A
#
# COMPACT_ATOMS: atom_id res chain seq x y z
N MET A 1 5.48 1.23 12.87
CA MET A 1 4.94 0.14 12.05
C MET A 1 6.08 -0.37 11.23
N ASP A 2 6.42 -1.64 11.38
CA ASP A 2 7.37 -2.29 10.48
C ASP A 2 6.64 -2.71 9.19
N PHE A 3 7.36 -2.77 8.08
CA PHE A 3 6.86 -3.28 6.81
C PHE A 3 6.51 -4.77 6.94
N ASP A 4 7.35 -5.55 7.59
CA ASP A 4 7.15 -6.99 7.79
C ASP A 4 5.93 -7.28 8.68
N ASP A 5 5.67 -6.42 9.68
CA ASP A 5 4.47 -6.50 10.52
C ASP A 5 3.19 -6.30 9.71
N GLN A 6 3.23 -5.38 8.72
CA GLN A 6 2.08 -5.13 7.86
C GLN A 6 1.86 -6.29 6.89
N LEU A 7 2.93 -6.87 6.33
CA LEU A 7 2.80 -8.06 5.50
C LEU A 7 2.20 -9.23 6.29
N HIS A 8 2.69 -9.49 7.50
CA HIS A 8 2.11 -10.52 8.37
C HIS A 8 0.63 -10.24 8.70
N ARG A 9 0.25 -8.99 8.94
CA ARG A 9 -1.14 -8.61 9.25
C ARG A 9 -2.11 -8.93 8.11
N TYR A 10 -1.70 -8.70 6.86
CA TYR A 10 -2.58 -8.85 5.69
C TYR A 10 -2.46 -10.20 4.99
N PHE A 11 -1.27 -10.80 5.00
CA PHE A 11 -0.96 -12.01 4.23
C PHE A 11 -0.57 -13.21 5.10
N GLY A 12 -0.38 -13.01 6.42
CA GLY A 12 0.05 -14.06 7.35
C GLY A 12 1.53 -14.44 7.25
N SER A 13 2.28 -13.78 6.37
CA SER A 13 3.71 -14.00 6.10
C SER A 13 4.32 -12.70 5.58
N ALA A 14 5.60 -12.45 5.87
CA ALA A 14 6.41 -11.44 5.19
C ALA A 14 7.02 -11.94 3.87
N ASP A 15 7.09 -13.26 3.69
CA ASP A 15 7.43 -13.88 2.41
C ASP A 15 6.15 -14.05 1.58
N LEU A 16 5.95 -13.18 0.58
CA LEU A 16 4.79 -13.20 -0.30
C LEU A 16 4.85 -14.35 -1.32
N ASP A 17 6.03 -14.87 -1.65
CA ASP A 17 6.18 -16.00 -2.57
C ASP A 17 5.66 -17.30 -1.95
N ALA A 18 5.67 -17.38 -0.62
CA ALA A 18 5.07 -18.47 0.15
C ALA A 18 3.53 -18.35 0.31
N VAL A 19 2.93 -17.23 -0.10
CA VAL A 19 1.48 -16.98 0.08
C VAL A 19 0.70 -17.38 -1.18
N PRO A 20 -0.38 -18.17 -1.06
CA PRO A 20 -1.21 -18.53 -2.20
C PRO A 20 -1.75 -17.28 -2.92
N PRO A 21 -1.80 -17.25 -4.27
CA PRO A 21 -2.28 -16.07 -5.00
C PRO A 21 -3.70 -15.60 -4.61
N ALA A 22 -4.59 -16.54 -4.26
CA ALA A 22 -5.92 -16.22 -3.77
C ALA A 22 -5.90 -15.50 -2.40
N ALA A 23 -4.94 -15.85 -1.54
CA ALA A 23 -4.75 -15.19 -0.25
C ALA A 23 -4.12 -13.80 -0.43
N ILE A 24 -3.20 -13.63 -1.40
CA ILE A 24 -2.70 -12.32 -1.82
C ILE A 24 -3.85 -11.41 -2.27
N ALA A 25 -4.71 -11.90 -3.16
CA ALA A 25 -5.86 -11.13 -3.64
C ALA A 25 -6.79 -10.72 -2.47
N ALA A 26 -7.11 -11.65 -1.56
CA ALA A 26 -7.93 -11.35 -0.40
C ALA A 26 -7.28 -10.33 0.56
N GLY A 27 -5.96 -10.43 0.76
CA GLY A 27 -5.18 -9.48 1.56
C GLY A 27 -5.19 -8.08 0.96
N VAL A 28 -4.99 -7.96 -0.36
CA VAL A 28 -5.06 -6.70 -1.10
C VAL A 28 -6.43 -6.05 -0.99
N GLU A 29 -7.52 -6.83 -1.15
CA GLU A 29 -8.88 -6.30 -1.01
C GLU A 29 -9.14 -5.77 0.41
N ARG A 30 -8.68 -6.50 1.44
CA ARG A 30 -8.76 -6.03 2.83
C ARG A 30 -7.95 -4.74 3.04
N MET A 31 -6.75 -4.64 2.46
CA MET A 31 -5.93 -3.44 2.54
C MET A 31 -6.58 -2.24 1.88
N ARG A 32 -7.26 -2.42 0.74
CA ARG A 32 -8.02 -1.35 0.07
C ARG A 32 -9.16 -0.83 0.93
N VAL A 33 -9.88 -1.72 1.61
CA VAL A 33 -10.92 -1.33 2.58
C VAL A 33 -10.31 -0.53 3.73
N ASP A 34 -9.22 -1.04 4.33
CA ASP A 34 -8.54 -0.35 5.43
C ASP A 34 -8.02 1.04 4.99
N PHE A 35 -7.47 1.15 3.78
CA PHE A 35 -7.04 2.43 3.19
C PHE A 35 -8.20 3.43 3.06
N GLY A 36 -9.37 2.99 2.60
CA GLY A 36 -10.55 3.86 2.50
C GLY A 36 -11.12 4.33 3.85
N LEU A 37 -10.89 3.53 4.90
CA LEU A 37 -11.32 3.86 6.26
C LEU A 37 -10.30 4.72 7.03
N GLU A 38 -9.03 4.67 6.62
CA GLU A 38 -7.94 5.34 7.32
C GLU A 38 -8.06 6.87 7.27
N LYS A 39 -7.80 7.51 8.41
CA LYS A 39 -7.90 8.97 8.60
C LYS A 39 -6.55 9.60 8.94
N ASP A 40 -5.62 8.83 9.51
CA ASP A 40 -4.27 9.30 9.71
C ASP A 40 -3.52 9.38 8.38
N ARG A 41 -3.03 10.56 8.02
CA ARG A 41 -2.39 10.81 6.72
C ARG A 41 -1.15 9.95 6.51
N GLY A 42 -0.30 9.84 7.54
CA GLY A 42 0.93 9.07 7.46
C GLY A 42 0.66 7.58 7.27
N ARG A 43 -0.32 7.04 8.01
CA ARG A 43 -0.74 5.64 7.88
C ARG A 43 -1.44 5.36 6.56
N ARG A 44 -2.26 6.29 6.08
CA ARG A 44 -2.93 6.20 4.78
C ARG A 44 -1.92 6.19 3.64
N PHE A 45 -0.91 7.06 3.71
CA PHE A 45 0.22 7.06 2.77
C PHE A 45 0.98 5.73 2.81
N ALA A 46 1.31 5.22 4.00
CA ALA A 46 2.00 3.93 4.13
C ALA A 46 1.22 2.76 3.53
N LEU A 47 -0.11 2.70 3.76
CA LEU A 47 -0.98 1.70 3.15
C LEU A 47 -1.01 1.82 1.62
N TRP A 48 -1.09 3.06 1.10
CA TRP A 48 -1.05 3.31 -0.33
C TRP A 48 0.27 2.89 -0.98
N SER A 49 1.41 3.22 -0.35
CA SER A 49 2.74 2.80 -0.83
C SER A 49 2.85 1.28 -0.90
N LEU A 50 2.33 0.56 0.09
CA LEU A 50 2.32 -0.91 0.06
C LEU A 50 1.42 -1.43 -1.07
N LEU A 51 0.23 -0.85 -1.26
CA LEU A 51 -0.63 -1.20 -2.39
C LEU A 51 0.05 -0.91 -3.74
N PHE A 52 0.85 0.16 -3.84
CA PHE A 52 1.60 0.50 -5.05
C PHE A 52 2.65 -0.55 -5.38
N LEU A 53 3.44 -0.96 -4.38
CA LEU A 53 4.43 -2.04 -4.55
C LEU A 53 3.79 -3.37 -4.98
N LEU A 54 2.56 -3.63 -4.53
CA LEU A 54 1.78 -4.80 -4.92
C LEU A 54 1.04 -4.63 -6.26
N GLY A 55 1.18 -3.49 -6.95
CA GLY A 55 0.51 -3.21 -8.22
C GLY A 55 -1.01 -2.99 -8.11
N ALA A 56 -1.48 -2.65 -6.92
CA ALA A 56 -2.91 -2.56 -6.58
C ALA A 56 -3.33 -1.20 -6.00
N ALA A 57 -2.44 -0.20 -6.02
CA ALA A 57 -2.71 1.16 -5.52
C ALA A 57 -3.90 1.81 -6.23
N PRO A 58 -4.78 2.49 -5.46
CA PRO A 58 -5.72 3.45 -6.02
C PRO A 58 -5.01 4.63 -6.69
N ASP A 59 -5.71 5.32 -7.59
CA ASP A 59 -5.23 6.56 -8.19
C ASP A 59 -5.02 7.66 -7.13
N LEU A 60 -4.23 8.68 -7.48
CA LEU A 60 -3.87 9.77 -6.55
C LEU A 60 -5.07 10.64 -6.15
N ASP A 61 -6.18 10.59 -6.88
CA ASP A 61 -7.42 11.27 -6.48
C ASP A 61 -8.00 10.70 -5.18
N ALA A 62 -7.56 9.52 -4.77
CA ALA A 62 -7.89 8.93 -3.49
C ALA A 62 -7.28 9.68 -2.30
N PHE A 63 -6.31 10.56 -2.49
CA PHE A 63 -5.88 11.51 -1.46
C PHE A 63 -6.64 12.83 -1.64
N ASP A 64 -7.24 13.36 -0.57
CA ASP A 64 -7.96 14.63 -0.61
C ASP A 64 -7.00 15.83 -0.69
N ASP A 65 -5.89 15.75 0.06
CA ASP A 65 -4.91 16.82 0.18
C ASP A 65 -3.88 16.81 -0.96
N PRO A 66 -3.64 17.94 -1.65
CA PRO A 66 -2.61 18.04 -2.68
C PRO A 66 -1.21 17.61 -2.23
N ALA A 67 -0.81 17.90 -0.98
CA ALA A 67 0.51 17.53 -0.47
C ALA A 67 0.68 16.02 -0.34
N ASP A 68 -0.39 15.28 -0.03
CA ASP A 68 -0.34 13.81 0.02
C ASP A 68 -0.23 13.23 -1.40
N ARG A 69 -0.87 13.87 -2.39
CA ARG A 69 -0.71 13.50 -3.81
C ARG A 69 0.71 13.74 -4.30
N ASP A 70 1.30 14.86 -3.92
CA ASP A 70 2.67 15.19 -4.29
C ASP A 70 3.67 14.23 -3.64
N ALA A 71 3.49 13.90 -2.36
CA ALA A 71 4.29 12.86 -1.69
C ALA A 71 4.18 11.49 -2.40
N ALA A 72 2.98 11.13 -2.88
CA ALA A 72 2.76 9.91 -3.65
C ALA A 72 3.43 9.94 -5.03
N ARG A 73 3.45 11.10 -5.71
CA ARG A 73 4.22 11.29 -6.95
C ARG A 73 5.71 11.14 -6.72
N ASP A 74 6.23 11.81 -5.69
CA ASP A 74 7.64 11.74 -5.34
C ASP A 74 8.06 10.29 -5.04
N PHE A 75 7.20 9.52 -4.37
CA PHE A 75 7.42 8.10 -4.12
C PHE A 75 7.43 7.27 -5.42
N MET A 76 6.50 7.50 -6.34
CA MET A 76 6.49 6.82 -7.64
C MET A 76 7.75 7.14 -8.45
N ASP A 77 8.15 8.40 -8.50
CA ASP A 77 9.35 8.85 -9.20
C ASP A 77 10.63 8.25 -8.60
N MET A 78 10.68 8.08 -7.28
CA MET A 78 11.79 7.39 -6.60
C MET A 78 11.86 5.92 -7.01
N MET A 79 10.72 5.21 -6.99
CA MET A 79 10.66 3.79 -7.35
C MET A 79 10.93 3.53 -8.84
N ASP A 80 10.60 4.48 -9.72
CA ASP A 80 10.89 4.38 -11.16
C ASP A 80 12.39 4.59 -11.45
N LYS A 81 13.06 5.47 -10.71
CA LYS A 81 14.52 5.71 -10.84
C LYS A 81 15.37 4.55 -10.35
N ASP A 82 14.86 3.75 -9.42
CA ASP A 82 15.54 2.60 -8.84
C ASP A 82 15.36 1.30 -9.66
N ARG A 83 14.67 1.37 -10.81
CA ARG A 83 14.35 0.22 -11.67
C ARG A 83 15.14 0.22 -13.00
#